data_AF-A0A2K9HIJ1-F1
#
_entry.id   AF-A0A2K9HIJ1-F1
#
_cell.length_a   1.000
_cell.length_b   1.000
_cell.length_c   1.000
_cell.angle_alpha   90.00
_cell.angle_beta   90.00
_cell.angle_gamma   90.00
#
_symmetry.space_group_name_H-M   'P 1'
#
loop_
_entity.id
_entity.type
_entity.pdbx_description
1 polymer ?
#
loop_
_entity_poly.entity_id
_entity_poly.type
_entity_poly.pdbx_seq_one_letter_code
_entity_poly.pdbx_strand_id
1 'polypeptide(L)'
;MKDKKDLKSRTKSEHYLLLSAGIVGAFTAIIFLIMLSRGVVNAVVTSKISSQYQDKELEVLKTKLDYPTLNFVGRIIKVSDNYVITPSNIKKYNELESYIKARKLRNKEVDKLYDGKNNYRDDVSSQKINVLDKSLLKEKNQDVYQKLRNKLDMIQIWFEQTKDADQYLTKTWQEFNDDKSSLSFKKISMVNTYYKLIKNKTVKNRWNEAVDQMDQYFSNHQAESSRVEAAKQELNALRDAPLTQQYTPAKVDIVTSLKFSSGVSDNLVQAGVTGKNVLYFNTSTNKLALMTKVNSRYVAENGYINVTGSQISSGKYTINKLITNGDNDALITDSNNSNFGRYVVNASDDGLEDLDVTNPENTTSDYNSATPVFWLKNNSDLTKSIYFSNDSTLGFIYTGGSSYNNSLQISSADLSSLMSELSTGITFYVN
;
A
#
# COMPACT_ATOMS: atom_id res chain seq x y z
N MET A 1 -4.55 84.70 -51.47
CA MET A 1 -3.86 83.56 -50.83
C MET A 1 -3.72 83.88 -49.35
N LYS A 2 -4.02 82.90 -48.49
CA LYS A 2 -4.34 83.03 -47.06
C LYS A 2 -3.20 83.57 -46.19
N ASP A 3 -3.61 84.38 -45.21
CA ASP A 3 -2.86 84.91 -44.08
C ASP A 3 -2.13 83.84 -43.25
N LYS A 4 -0.89 84.15 -42.84
CA LYS A 4 -0.22 83.55 -41.68
C LYS A 4 -0.25 84.54 -40.53
N LYS A 5 -1.14 84.31 -39.56
CA LYS A 5 -1.12 84.99 -38.26
C LYS A 5 -0.44 84.08 -37.24
N ASP A 6 0.78 84.47 -36.90
CA ASP A 6 1.44 84.08 -35.66
C ASP A 6 0.64 84.60 -34.47
N LEU A 7 0.37 83.76 -33.49
CA LEU A 7 -0.12 84.16 -32.17
C LEU A 7 0.55 83.31 -31.08
N LYS A 8 1.53 83.93 -30.42
CA LYS A 8 2.06 83.54 -29.11
C LYS A 8 0.94 83.53 -28.06
N SER A 9 0.92 82.54 -27.16
CA SER A 9 0.91 82.82 -25.70
C SER A 9 1.19 81.54 -24.89
N ARG A 10 2.30 81.52 -24.16
CA ARG A 10 2.54 80.60 -23.03
C ARG A 10 1.86 81.19 -21.82
N THR A 11 0.87 80.49 -21.25
CA THR A 11 0.23 80.90 -19.99
C THR A 11 0.78 80.07 -18.83
N LYS A 12 1.04 80.70 -17.68
CA LYS A 12 1.56 80.08 -16.43
C LYS A 12 0.76 78.85 -15.96
N SER A 13 -0.48 78.70 -16.42
CA SER A 13 -1.38 77.57 -16.17
C SER A 13 -0.85 76.24 -16.75
N GLU A 14 -0.32 76.25 -17.97
CA GLU A 14 0.22 75.05 -18.63
C GLU A 14 1.46 74.50 -17.92
N HIS A 15 2.23 75.37 -17.26
CA HIS A 15 3.43 74.97 -16.54
C HIS A 15 3.11 74.25 -15.23
N TYR A 16 2.06 74.67 -14.51
CA TYR A 16 1.59 73.96 -13.31
C TYR A 16 0.86 72.65 -13.63
N LEU A 17 0.12 72.58 -14.75
CA LEU A 17 -0.48 71.33 -15.25
C LEU A 17 0.56 70.32 -15.74
N LEU A 18 1.64 70.76 -16.42
CA LEU A 18 2.75 69.89 -16.80
C LEU A 18 3.60 69.43 -15.60
N LEU A 19 3.83 70.30 -14.60
CA LEU A 19 4.52 69.93 -13.36
C LEU A 19 3.71 68.94 -12.51
N SER A 20 2.40 69.14 -12.38
CA SER A 20 1.51 68.22 -11.65
C SER A 20 1.31 66.89 -12.37
N ALA A 21 1.18 66.88 -13.70
CA ALA A 21 1.16 65.66 -14.50
C ALA A 21 2.49 64.89 -14.45
N GLY A 22 3.63 65.60 -14.41
CA GLY A 22 4.96 65.00 -14.23
C GLY A 22 5.15 64.36 -12.84
N ILE A 23 4.64 65.00 -11.78
CA ILE A 23 4.65 64.44 -10.41
C ILE A 23 3.74 63.22 -10.32
N VAL A 24 2.51 63.28 -10.86
CA VAL A 24 1.61 62.13 -10.90
C VAL A 24 2.21 60.99 -11.74
N GLY A 25 2.80 61.29 -12.90
CA GLY A 25 3.49 60.30 -13.73
C GLY A 25 4.69 59.65 -13.03
N ALA A 26 5.49 60.43 -12.30
CA ALA A 26 6.61 59.92 -11.50
C ALA A 26 6.13 59.06 -10.33
N PHE A 27 5.09 59.49 -9.60
CA PHE A 27 4.48 58.67 -8.54
C PHE A 27 3.88 57.38 -9.10
N THR A 28 3.19 57.45 -10.23
CA THR A 28 2.61 56.27 -10.88
C THR A 28 3.70 55.32 -11.36
N ALA A 29 4.79 55.83 -11.93
CA ALA A 29 5.95 55.04 -12.35
C ALA A 29 6.70 54.41 -11.16
N ILE A 30 6.87 55.13 -10.05
CA ILE A 30 7.45 54.60 -8.82
C ILE A 30 6.54 53.51 -8.23
N ILE A 31 5.23 53.73 -8.20
CA ILE A 31 4.25 52.72 -7.77
C ILE A 31 4.29 51.52 -8.72
N PHE A 32 4.40 51.72 -10.03
CA PHE A 32 4.49 50.66 -11.02
C PHE A 32 5.80 49.87 -10.90
N LEU A 33 6.92 50.53 -10.59
CA LEU A 33 8.24 49.93 -10.43
C LEU A 33 8.36 49.20 -9.08
N ILE A 34 7.73 49.73 -8.03
CA ILE A 34 7.53 49.05 -6.73
C ILE A 34 6.58 47.85 -6.89
N MET A 35 5.51 47.97 -7.68
CA MET A 35 4.58 46.86 -7.96
C MET A 35 5.20 45.80 -8.86
N LEU A 36 6.01 46.17 -9.85
CA LEU A 36 6.75 45.23 -10.71
C LEU A 36 7.84 44.52 -9.92
N SER A 37 8.63 45.23 -9.12
CA SER A 37 9.66 44.62 -8.27
C SER A 37 9.04 43.73 -7.19
N ARG A 38 7.97 44.17 -6.51
CA ARG A 38 7.20 43.31 -5.58
C ARG A 38 6.55 42.13 -6.29
N GLY A 39 5.99 42.32 -7.48
CA GLY A 39 5.31 41.29 -8.26
C GLY A 39 6.26 40.21 -8.75
N VAL A 40 7.40 40.60 -9.34
CA VAL A 40 8.45 39.68 -9.78
C VAL A 40 9.07 38.93 -8.61
N VAL A 41 9.39 39.63 -7.51
CA VAL A 41 9.95 38.98 -6.31
C VAL A 41 8.94 38.02 -5.69
N ASN A 42 7.67 38.38 -5.59
CA ASN A 42 6.62 37.47 -5.09
C ASN A 42 6.40 36.28 -6.02
N ALA A 43 6.41 36.47 -7.34
CA ALA A 43 6.29 35.38 -8.30
C ALA A 43 7.48 34.41 -8.20
N VAL A 44 8.70 34.92 -8.04
CA VAL A 44 9.91 34.12 -7.83
C VAL A 44 9.84 33.34 -6.52
N VAL A 45 9.41 33.99 -5.42
CA VAL A 45 9.23 33.33 -4.13
C VAL A 45 8.16 32.25 -4.19
N THR A 46 6.98 32.55 -4.76
CA THR A 46 5.91 31.57 -4.97
C THR A 46 6.38 30.38 -5.81
N SER A 47 7.09 30.64 -6.91
CA SER A 47 7.62 29.60 -7.79
C SER A 47 8.64 28.71 -7.07
N LYS A 48 9.56 29.31 -6.30
CA LYS A 48 10.56 28.59 -5.51
C LYS A 48 9.95 27.76 -4.39
N ILE A 49 8.96 28.29 -3.66
CA ILE A 49 8.17 27.52 -2.69
C ILE A 49 7.46 26.35 -3.40
N SER A 50 6.76 26.64 -4.48
CA SER A 50 6.01 25.64 -5.27
C SER A 50 6.90 24.55 -5.85
N SER A 51 8.16 24.86 -6.17
CA SER A 51 9.12 23.89 -6.72
C SER A 51 9.54 22.81 -5.73
N GLN A 52 9.29 23.00 -4.44
CA GLN A 52 9.58 22.01 -3.38
C GLN A 52 8.51 20.92 -3.30
N TYR A 53 7.35 21.16 -3.91
CA TYR A 53 6.23 20.23 -3.93
C TYR A 53 6.32 19.32 -5.16
N GLN A 54 6.03 18.04 -4.94
CA GLN A 54 5.75 17.07 -5.98
C GLN A 54 4.30 17.22 -6.45
N ASP A 55 3.38 17.44 -5.50
CA ASP A 55 1.99 17.81 -5.74
C ASP A 55 1.69 19.09 -4.95
N LYS A 56 1.29 20.15 -5.67
CA LYS A 56 1.01 21.46 -5.09
C LYS A 56 -0.37 21.55 -4.45
N GLU A 57 -1.35 20.82 -4.98
CA GLU A 57 -2.73 20.85 -4.50
C GLU A 57 -2.87 20.05 -3.21
N LEU A 58 -2.19 18.92 -3.12
CA LEU A 58 -2.15 18.08 -1.93
C LEU A 58 -1.03 18.47 -0.94
N GLU A 59 -0.21 19.46 -1.30
CA GLU A 59 0.96 19.93 -0.55
C GLU A 59 1.96 18.80 -0.22
N VAL A 60 2.17 17.89 -1.18
CA VAL A 60 3.12 16.79 -1.04
C VAL A 60 4.51 17.29 -1.37
N LEU A 61 5.40 17.32 -0.39
CA LEU A 61 6.81 17.67 -0.61
C LEU A 61 7.56 16.60 -1.40
N LYS A 62 8.50 17.01 -2.25
CA LYS A 62 9.46 16.11 -2.89
C LYS A 62 10.26 15.32 -1.86
N THR A 63 10.69 14.12 -2.25
CA THR A 63 11.57 13.26 -1.45
C THR A 63 12.93 13.93 -1.20
N LYS A 64 13.48 14.57 -2.24
CA LYS A 64 14.68 15.41 -2.17
C LYS A 64 14.28 16.88 -2.29
N LEU A 65 14.54 17.65 -1.25
CA LEU A 65 14.28 19.10 -1.19
C LEU A 65 15.51 19.88 -1.64
N ASP A 66 15.29 21.01 -2.31
CA ASP A 66 16.33 21.94 -2.71
C ASP A 66 16.55 22.97 -1.59
N TYR A 67 17.39 22.59 -0.63
CA TYR A 67 17.76 23.43 0.51
C TYR A 67 18.43 24.76 0.12
N PRO A 68 19.32 24.84 -0.89
CA PRO A 68 19.79 26.13 -1.42
C PRO A 68 18.65 27.07 -1.81
N THR A 69 17.64 26.57 -2.54
CA THR A 69 16.46 27.36 -2.93
C THR A 69 15.62 27.78 -1.72
N LEU A 70 15.40 26.88 -0.75
CA LEU A 70 14.69 27.21 0.51
C LEU A 70 15.42 28.30 1.31
N ASN A 71 16.74 28.17 1.46
CA ASN A 71 17.57 29.14 2.19
C ASN A 71 17.55 30.51 1.51
N PHE A 72 17.53 30.56 0.18
CA PHE A 72 17.38 31.81 -0.57
C PHE A 72 16.03 32.48 -0.30
N VAL A 73 14.93 31.73 -0.32
CA VAL A 73 13.59 32.27 0.00
C VAL A 73 13.53 32.79 1.44
N GLY A 74 14.04 32.03 2.41
CA GLY A 74 14.08 32.46 3.81
C GLY A 74 14.92 33.71 4.03
N ARG A 75 16.07 33.84 3.34
CA ARG A 75 16.90 35.06 3.39
C ARG A 75 16.17 36.27 2.81
N ILE A 76 15.48 36.13 1.67
CA ILE A 76 14.72 37.23 1.08
C ILE A 76 13.59 37.69 2.00
N ILE A 77 12.82 36.74 2.57
CA ILE A 77 11.77 37.08 3.54
C ILE A 77 12.36 37.87 4.71
N LYS A 78 13.47 37.39 5.29
CA LYS A 78 14.15 38.03 6.43
C LYS A 78 14.73 39.43 6.10
N VAL A 79 15.39 39.59 4.95
CA VAL A 79 16.02 40.87 4.55
C VAL A 79 14.98 41.90 4.12
N SER A 80 13.83 41.46 3.59
CA SER A 80 12.75 42.34 3.17
C SER A 80 11.86 42.86 4.31
N ASP A 81 12.15 42.46 5.55
CA ASP A 81 11.40 42.80 6.77
C ASP A 81 9.86 42.65 6.60
N ASN A 82 9.45 41.64 5.82
CA ASN A 82 8.05 41.35 5.44
C ASN A 82 7.32 42.43 4.60
N TYR A 83 8.00 43.50 4.17
CA TYR A 83 7.39 44.58 3.38
C TYR A 83 7.37 44.33 1.87
N VAL A 84 8.25 43.46 1.34
CA VAL A 84 8.34 43.17 -0.11
C VAL A 84 7.62 41.87 -0.46
N ILE A 85 7.62 40.89 0.44
CA ILE A 85 6.95 39.61 0.26
C ILE A 85 5.54 39.67 0.84
N THR A 86 4.56 39.15 0.11
CA THR A 86 3.18 39.11 0.57
C THR A 86 3.04 38.25 1.83
N PRO A 87 2.14 38.61 2.78
CA PRO A 87 1.87 37.79 3.96
C PRO A 87 1.48 36.35 3.64
N SER A 88 0.79 36.13 2.51
CA SER A 88 0.45 34.78 2.02
C SER A 88 1.68 33.93 1.73
N ASN A 89 2.68 34.50 1.06
CA ASN A 89 3.93 33.80 0.74
C ASN A 89 4.78 33.53 2.00
N ILE A 90 4.78 34.46 2.96
CA ILE A 90 5.45 34.26 4.26
C ILE A 90 4.79 33.11 5.02
N LYS A 91 3.45 33.09 5.08
CA LYS A 91 2.69 32.00 5.71
C LYS A 91 3.00 30.64 5.06
N LYS A 92 2.92 30.56 3.73
CA LYS A 92 3.25 29.33 2.97
C LYS A 92 4.68 28.85 3.22
N TYR A 93 5.64 29.76 3.30
CA TYR A 93 7.02 29.43 3.61
C TYR A 93 7.18 28.89 5.05
N ASN A 94 6.50 29.49 6.03
CA ASN A 94 6.53 29.03 7.43
C ASN A 94 5.87 27.65 7.59
N GLU A 95 4.77 27.39 6.90
CA GLU A 95 4.10 26.08 6.86
C GLU A 95 5.03 25.02 6.24
N LEU A 96 5.69 25.36 5.12
CA LEU A 96 6.71 24.52 4.49
C LEU A 96 7.87 24.20 5.45
N GLU A 97 8.43 25.20 6.12
CA GLU A 97 9.49 25.00 7.12
C GLU A 97 9.06 24.10 8.27
N SER A 98 7.84 24.32 8.79
CA SER A 98 7.27 23.51 9.86
C SER A 98 7.16 22.04 9.43
N TYR A 99 6.67 21.79 8.22
CA TYR A 99 6.55 20.45 7.67
C TYR A 99 7.93 19.79 7.48
N ILE A 100 8.93 20.52 6.99
CA ILE A 100 10.30 20.02 6.85
C ILE A 100 10.90 19.66 8.22
N LYS A 101 10.69 20.50 9.24
CA LYS A 101 11.14 20.23 10.62
C LYS A 101 10.45 18.99 11.19
N ALA A 102 9.14 18.84 10.98
CA ALA A 102 8.38 17.66 11.40
C ALA A 102 8.90 16.38 10.73
N ARG A 103 9.18 16.39 9.42
CA ARG A 103 9.79 15.25 8.71
C ARG A 103 11.15 14.87 9.30
N LYS A 104 12.02 15.85 9.54
CA LYS A 104 13.35 15.62 10.16
C LYS A 104 13.21 15.02 11.56
N LEU A 105 12.26 15.52 12.35
CA LEU A 105 11.98 15.00 13.68
C LEU A 105 11.52 13.54 13.61
N ARG A 106 10.54 13.22 12.76
CA ARG A 106 10.07 11.84 12.56
C ARG A 106 11.20 10.89 12.19
N ASN A 107 12.05 11.26 11.23
CA ASN A 107 13.22 10.45 10.88
C ASN A 107 14.16 10.25 12.07
N LYS A 108 14.47 11.33 12.80
CA LYS A 108 15.34 11.26 13.98
C LYS A 108 14.76 10.36 15.07
N GLU A 109 13.46 10.44 15.34
CA GLU A 109 12.84 9.62 16.38
C GLU A 109 12.76 8.13 16.00
N VAL A 110 12.54 7.80 14.73
CA VAL A 110 12.64 6.40 14.26
C VAL A 110 14.07 5.89 14.35
N ASP A 111 15.06 6.68 13.89
CA ASP A 111 16.47 6.30 13.95
C ASP A 111 16.96 6.11 15.40
N LYS A 112 16.40 6.86 16.36
CA LYS A 112 16.72 6.73 17.79
C LYS A 112 16.29 5.40 18.41
N LEU A 113 15.40 4.64 17.79
CA LEU A 113 14.99 3.32 18.30
C LEU A 113 16.10 2.27 18.08
N TYR A 114 17.01 2.52 17.14
CA TYR A 114 18.09 1.61 16.79
C TYR A 114 19.29 1.76 17.73
N ASP A 115 19.93 0.64 18.04
CA ASP A 115 21.25 0.55 18.69
C ASP A 115 22.26 -0.12 17.75
N GLY A 116 22.58 0.61 16.67
CA GLY A 116 23.36 0.09 15.55
C GLY A 116 22.49 -0.60 14.49
N LYS A 117 23.12 -1.41 13.62
CA LYS A 117 22.46 -1.95 12.42
C LYS A 117 21.41 -3.04 12.71
N ASN A 118 21.65 -3.85 13.74
CA ASN A 118 20.93 -5.10 13.96
C ASN A 118 20.27 -5.18 15.34
N ASN A 119 20.25 -4.08 16.11
CA ASN A 119 19.70 -4.07 17.46
C ASN A 119 18.79 -2.86 17.67
N TYR A 120 17.90 -2.97 18.65
CA TYR A 120 17.09 -1.85 19.14
C TYR A 120 17.44 -1.50 20.59
N ARG A 121 17.16 -0.26 20.98
CA ARG A 121 17.51 0.27 22.32
C ARG A 121 16.58 -0.27 23.42
N ASP A 122 17.09 -0.35 24.64
CA ASP A 122 16.36 -0.89 25.79
C ASP A 122 15.12 -0.10 26.19
N ASP A 123 15.10 1.18 25.88
CA ASP A 123 13.99 2.06 26.22
C ASP A 123 12.81 1.98 25.24
N VAL A 124 12.89 1.13 24.20
CA VAL A 124 11.80 0.88 23.25
C VAL A 124 10.65 0.15 23.94
N SER A 125 9.44 0.65 23.72
CA SER A 125 8.20 0.07 24.23
C SER A 125 7.09 0.14 23.18
N SER A 126 6.06 -0.69 23.33
CA SER A 126 4.87 -0.64 22.45
C SER A 126 4.25 0.75 22.40
N GLN A 127 4.25 1.50 23.51
CA GLN A 127 3.75 2.87 23.55
C GLN A 127 4.59 3.80 22.66
N LYS A 128 5.92 3.73 22.73
CA LYS A 128 6.80 4.55 21.88
C LYS A 128 6.62 4.22 20.40
N ILE A 129 6.53 2.93 20.06
CA ILE A 129 6.27 2.46 18.69
C ILE A 129 4.93 3.03 18.18
N ASN A 130 3.85 2.89 18.95
CA ASN A 130 2.51 3.37 18.57
C ASN A 130 2.42 4.89 18.44
N VAL A 131 3.11 5.64 19.30
CA VAL A 131 3.16 7.11 19.21
C VAL A 131 3.90 7.55 17.96
N LEU A 132 5.02 6.90 17.63
CA LEU A 132 5.78 7.20 16.43
C LEU A 132 5.00 6.83 15.17
N ASP A 133 4.34 5.69 15.16
CA ASP A 133 3.47 5.29 14.06
C ASP A 133 2.41 6.34 13.73
N LYS A 134 1.64 6.77 14.73
CA LYS A 134 0.65 7.85 14.58
C LYS A 134 1.27 9.16 14.07
N SER A 135 2.52 9.44 14.44
CA SER A 135 3.26 10.60 13.94
C SER A 135 3.65 10.43 12.46
N LEU A 136 4.05 9.22 12.04
CA LEU A 136 4.41 8.91 10.66
C LEU A 136 3.24 9.11 9.70
N LEU A 137 2.01 8.81 10.10
CA LEU A 137 0.79 9.05 9.29
C LEU A 137 0.59 10.52 8.85
N LYS A 138 1.29 11.47 9.47
CA LYS A 138 1.29 12.89 9.08
C LYS A 138 2.26 13.20 7.93
N GLU A 139 3.02 12.23 7.43
CA GLU A 139 3.86 12.37 6.24
C GLU A 139 3.05 12.12 4.97
N LYS A 140 2.77 13.19 4.23
CA LYS A 140 2.07 13.21 2.94
C LYS A 140 2.88 12.59 1.78
N ASN A 141 4.21 12.59 1.83
CA ASN A 141 5.02 11.93 0.79
C ASN A 141 5.16 10.44 1.11
N GLN A 142 4.52 9.61 0.27
CA GLN A 142 4.44 8.17 0.48
C GLN A 142 5.81 7.46 0.49
N ASP A 143 6.76 7.86 -0.35
CA ASP A 143 8.10 7.24 -0.36
C ASP A 143 8.84 7.49 0.96
N VAL A 144 8.75 8.72 1.48
CA VAL A 144 9.36 9.09 2.77
C VAL A 144 8.64 8.39 3.91
N TYR A 145 7.31 8.36 3.89
CA TYR A 145 6.49 7.64 4.86
C TYR A 145 6.87 6.16 4.91
N GLN A 146 6.85 5.46 3.77
CA GLN A 146 7.13 4.04 3.69
C GLN A 146 8.55 3.71 4.16
N LYS A 147 9.54 4.54 3.81
CA LYS A 147 10.91 4.36 4.28
C LYS A 147 11.02 4.44 5.81
N LEU A 148 10.29 5.36 6.42
CA LEU A 148 10.25 5.49 7.89
C LEU A 148 9.43 4.38 8.54
N ARG A 149 8.31 4.00 7.90
CA ARG A 149 7.42 2.94 8.38
C ARG A 149 8.13 1.58 8.35
N ASN A 150 8.81 1.22 7.27
CA ASN A 150 9.62 -0.01 7.18
C ASN A 150 10.68 -0.10 8.28
N LYS A 151 11.32 1.03 8.62
CA LYS A 151 12.27 1.08 9.73
C LYS A 151 11.58 0.88 11.08
N LEU A 152 10.39 1.47 11.29
CA LEU A 152 9.62 1.30 12.51
C LEU A 152 9.08 -0.13 12.65
N ASP A 153 8.61 -0.73 11.55
CA ASP A 153 8.13 -2.11 11.48
C ASP A 153 9.22 -3.11 11.86
N MET A 154 10.45 -2.89 11.37
CA MET A 154 11.58 -3.73 11.74
C MET A 154 11.85 -3.69 13.25
N ILE A 155 11.75 -2.51 13.88
CA ILE A 155 11.86 -2.37 15.33
C ILE A 155 10.70 -3.09 16.05
N GLN A 156 9.48 -2.97 15.53
CA GLN A 156 8.32 -3.66 16.09
C GLN A 156 8.47 -5.17 16.05
N ILE A 157 8.88 -5.73 14.90
CA ILE A 157 9.15 -7.16 14.73
C ILE A 157 10.21 -7.62 15.74
N TRP A 158 11.33 -6.89 15.84
CA TRP A 158 12.38 -7.23 16.78
C TRP A 158 11.93 -7.16 18.24
N PHE A 159 11.09 -6.19 18.58
CA PHE A 159 10.53 -6.04 19.92
C PHE A 159 9.59 -7.20 20.28
N GLU A 160 8.68 -7.57 19.37
CA GLU A 160 7.75 -8.69 19.55
C GLU A 160 8.48 -10.03 19.60
N GLN A 161 9.42 -10.28 18.69
CA GLN A 161 10.29 -11.46 18.72
C GLN A 161 11.08 -11.56 20.03
N THR A 162 11.54 -10.43 20.58
CA THR A 162 12.23 -10.42 21.87
C THR A 162 11.29 -10.78 23.01
N LYS A 163 10.06 -10.27 23.01
CA LYS A 163 9.05 -10.62 24.03
C LYS A 163 8.69 -12.11 23.98
N ASP A 164 8.48 -12.65 22.79
CA ASP A 164 8.16 -14.07 22.61
C ASP A 164 9.34 -14.97 23.00
N ALA A 165 10.56 -14.60 22.57
CA ALA A 165 11.78 -15.27 23.00
C ALA A 165 11.93 -15.25 24.52
N ASP A 166 11.68 -14.10 25.16
CA ASP A 166 11.78 -13.95 26.60
C ASP A 166 10.83 -14.87 27.36
N GLN A 167 9.57 -14.96 26.90
CA GLN A 167 8.56 -15.85 27.48
C GLN A 167 8.94 -17.33 27.31
N TYR A 168 9.37 -17.72 26.10
CA TYR A 168 9.76 -19.10 25.81
C TYR A 168 10.99 -19.53 26.62
N LEU A 169 12.03 -18.68 26.65
CA LEU A 169 13.26 -18.94 27.40
C LEU A 169 12.98 -19.01 28.90
N THR A 170 12.13 -18.12 29.44
CA THR A 170 11.71 -18.17 30.85
C THR A 170 11.06 -19.50 31.20
N LYS A 171 10.06 -19.92 30.43
CA LYS A 171 9.36 -21.18 30.67
C LYS A 171 10.31 -22.38 30.58
N THR A 172 11.13 -22.42 29.53
CA THR A 172 12.05 -23.55 29.30
C THR A 172 13.14 -23.62 30.37
N TRP A 173 13.65 -22.46 30.82
CA TRP A 173 14.62 -22.36 31.89
C TRP A 173 14.05 -22.82 33.24
N GLN A 174 12.79 -22.48 33.53
CA GLN A 174 12.10 -22.96 34.74
C GLN A 174 11.93 -24.48 34.68
N GLU A 175 11.38 -25.02 33.59
CA GLU A 175 11.21 -26.47 33.40
C GLU A 175 12.54 -27.23 33.51
N PHE A 176 13.63 -26.68 32.99
CA PHE A 176 14.96 -27.29 33.10
C PHE A 176 15.49 -27.31 34.54
N ASN A 177 15.26 -26.27 35.33
CA ASN A 177 15.69 -26.24 36.73
C ASN A 177 14.84 -27.14 37.62
N ASP A 178 13.56 -27.31 37.31
CA ASP A 178 12.65 -28.20 38.03
C ASP A 178 12.93 -29.68 37.69
N ASP A 179 13.18 -29.98 36.42
CA ASP A 179 13.56 -31.30 35.93
C ASP A 179 14.58 -31.17 34.79
N LYS A 180 15.84 -31.51 35.08
CA LYS A 180 16.91 -31.42 34.08
C LYS A 180 16.72 -32.36 32.89
N SER A 181 15.93 -33.42 33.03
CA SER A 181 15.60 -34.35 31.94
C SER A 181 14.53 -33.80 30.98
N SER A 182 13.90 -32.69 31.33
CA SER A 182 12.87 -32.03 30.52
C SER A 182 13.40 -31.40 29.22
N LEU A 183 14.73 -31.23 29.10
CA LEU A 183 15.40 -30.73 27.90
C LEU A 183 15.45 -31.80 26.81
N SER A 184 14.60 -31.64 25.79
CA SER A 184 14.68 -32.40 24.54
C SER A 184 15.47 -31.64 23.47
N PHE A 185 15.91 -32.37 22.44
CA PHE A 185 16.57 -31.78 21.27
C PHE A 185 15.73 -30.64 20.66
N LYS A 186 14.42 -30.86 20.53
CA LYS A 186 13.48 -29.85 20.01
C LYS A 186 13.50 -28.58 20.86
N LYS A 187 13.50 -28.72 22.20
CA LYS A 187 13.52 -27.56 23.11
C LYS A 187 14.84 -26.79 23.01
N ILE A 188 15.99 -27.47 22.97
CA ILE A 188 17.29 -26.79 22.88
C ILE A 188 17.51 -26.09 21.53
N SER A 189 17.03 -26.69 20.43
CA SER A 189 17.02 -26.03 19.11
C SER A 189 16.15 -24.78 19.09
N MET A 190 14.97 -24.82 19.73
CA MET A 190 14.11 -23.66 19.88
C MET A 190 14.73 -22.59 20.78
N VAL A 191 15.35 -22.97 21.92
CA VAL A 191 16.10 -22.06 22.81
C VAL A 191 17.16 -21.28 22.02
N ASN A 192 18.00 -21.98 21.25
CA ASN A 192 19.03 -21.37 20.42
C ASN A 192 18.47 -20.44 19.33
N THR A 193 17.36 -20.84 18.72
CA THR A 193 16.67 -20.04 17.70
C THR A 193 16.12 -18.75 18.31
N TYR A 194 15.35 -18.85 19.39
CA TYR A 194 14.80 -17.69 20.09
C TYR A 194 15.90 -16.74 20.61
N TYR A 195 16.99 -17.28 21.15
CA TYR A 195 18.14 -16.48 21.58
C TYR A 195 18.81 -15.69 20.43
N LYS A 196 18.92 -16.27 19.23
CA LYS A 196 19.43 -15.59 18.02
C LYS A 196 18.48 -14.48 17.51
N LEU A 197 17.19 -14.63 17.75
CA LEU A 197 16.16 -13.66 17.35
C LEU A 197 16.14 -12.42 18.25
N ILE A 198 16.59 -12.49 19.50
CA ILE A 198 16.66 -11.34 20.40
C ILE A 198 17.59 -10.27 19.81
N LYS A 199 17.02 -9.09 19.50
CA LYS A 199 17.75 -7.91 18.99
C LYS A 199 17.88 -6.79 20.03
N ASN A 200 17.48 -7.04 21.27
CA ASN A 200 17.81 -6.16 22.39
C ASN A 200 19.07 -6.66 23.10
N LYS A 201 20.11 -5.82 23.19
CA LYS A 201 21.39 -6.25 23.78
C LYS A 201 21.25 -6.62 25.26
N THR A 202 20.48 -5.87 26.03
CA THR A 202 20.32 -6.11 27.46
C THR A 202 19.55 -7.41 27.75
N VAL A 203 18.44 -7.64 27.06
CA VAL A 203 17.68 -8.89 27.17
C VAL A 203 18.51 -10.08 26.68
N LYS A 204 19.28 -9.90 25.60
CA LYS A 204 20.17 -10.95 25.10
C LYS A 204 21.24 -11.31 26.13
N ASN A 205 21.92 -10.32 26.68
CA ASN A 205 22.95 -10.54 27.70
C ASN A 205 22.38 -11.23 28.95
N ARG A 206 21.15 -10.90 29.36
CA ARG A 206 20.45 -11.57 30.47
C ARG A 206 20.29 -13.08 30.24
N TRP A 207 20.01 -13.50 29.00
CA TRP A 207 19.79 -14.91 28.66
C TRP A 207 21.06 -15.70 28.38
N ASN A 208 22.20 -15.04 28.15
CA ASN A 208 23.42 -15.71 27.68
C ASN A 208 23.82 -16.87 28.58
N GLU A 209 23.91 -16.64 29.89
CA GLU A 209 24.34 -17.67 30.84
C GLU A 209 23.37 -18.86 30.93
N ALA A 210 22.06 -18.58 30.99
CA ALA A 210 21.04 -19.63 31.08
C ALA A 210 21.00 -20.50 29.80
N VAL A 211 21.13 -19.89 28.62
CA VAL A 211 21.21 -20.60 27.34
C VAL A 211 22.47 -21.47 27.28
N ASP A 212 23.63 -20.90 27.64
CA ASP A 212 24.91 -21.63 27.67
C ASP A 212 24.84 -22.85 28.60
N GLN A 213 24.20 -22.72 29.78
CA GLN A 213 24.02 -23.84 30.72
C GLN A 213 23.12 -24.95 30.18
N MET A 214 22.00 -24.61 29.53
CA MET A 214 21.12 -25.60 28.90
C MET A 214 21.83 -26.33 27.74
N ASP A 215 22.60 -25.60 26.92
CA ASP A 215 23.36 -26.16 25.80
C ASP A 215 24.48 -27.10 26.25
N GLN A 216 25.22 -26.71 27.30
CA GLN A 216 26.27 -27.53 27.89
C GLN A 216 25.68 -28.80 28.52
N TYR A 217 24.58 -28.68 29.27
CA TYR A 217 23.93 -29.84 29.86
C TYR A 217 23.48 -30.84 28.78
N PHE A 218 22.78 -30.36 27.74
CA PHE A 218 22.32 -31.20 26.64
C PHE A 218 23.49 -31.88 25.90
N SER A 219 24.56 -31.13 25.62
CA SER A 219 25.75 -31.64 24.93
C SER A 219 26.49 -32.72 25.71
N ASN A 220 26.48 -32.67 27.04
CA ASN A 220 27.17 -33.64 27.89
C ASN A 220 26.35 -34.91 28.19
N HIS A 221 25.04 -34.91 27.88
CA HIS A 221 24.11 -36.00 28.22
C HIS A 221 23.46 -36.68 26.99
N GLN A 222 23.90 -36.36 25.76
CA GLN A 222 23.45 -37.01 24.52
C GLN A 222 24.60 -37.66 23.73
N ALA A 223 24.35 -38.84 23.17
CA ALA A 223 25.30 -39.56 22.32
C ALA A 223 25.44 -38.91 20.92
N GLU A 224 26.66 -38.93 20.37
CA GLU A 224 27.09 -38.21 19.15
C GLU A 224 26.22 -38.42 17.89
N SER A 225 25.47 -39.53 17.78
CA SER A 225 24.62 -39.83 16.63
C SER A 225 23.39 -38.93 16.49
N SER A 226 22.96 -38.24 17.55
CA SER A 226 21.79 -37.36 17.52
C SER A 226 22.05 -36.00 16.89
N ARG A 227 23.32 -35.57 16.76
CA ARG A 227 23.72 -34.23 16.28
C ARG A 227 23.57 -34.00 14.76
N VAL A 228 23.57 -35.06 13.95
CA VAL A 228 23.49 -34.97 12.47
C VAL A 228 22.04 -35.04 11.96
N GLU A 229 21.21 -35.90 12.57
CA GLU A 229 19.73 -35.89 12.40
C GLU A 229 19.13 -34.57 12.92
N ALA A 230 19.69 -34.05 14.00
CA ALA A 230 19.36 -32.76 14.61
C ALA A 230 19.46 -31.56 13.66
N ALA A 231 20.54 -31.44 12.89
CA ALA A 231 20.73 -30.33 11.95
C ALA A 231 19.67 -30.32 10.83
N LYS A 232 19.18 -31.51 10.44
CA LYS A 232 18.07 -31.65 9.47
C LYS A 232 16.72 -31.28 10.08
N GLN A 233 16.49 -31.60 11.36
CA GLN A 233 15.27 -31.21 12.07
C GLN A 233 15.22 -29.72 12.43
N GLU A 234 16.36 -29.09 12.74
CA GLU A 234 16.48 -27.64 12.95
C GLU A 234 16.08 -26.86 11.69
N LEU A 235 16.48 -27.32 10.50
CA LEU A 235 16.07 -26.73 9.21
C LEU A 235 14.55 -26.84 8.95
N ASN A 236 13.94 -27.98 9.30
CA ASN A 236 12.50 -28.18 9.16
C ASN A 236 11.68 -27.41 10.22
N ALA A 237 12.17 -27.32 11.45
CA ALA A 237 11.54 -26.53 12.50
C ALA A 237 11.62 -25.02 12.21
N LEU A 238 12.67 -24.53 11.55
CA LEU A 238 12.77 -23.15 11.06
C LEU A 238 11.74 -22.84 9.95
N ARG A 239 11.35 -23.84 9.16
CA ARG A 239 10.30 -23.72 8.14
C ARG A 239 8.89 -23.70 8.76
N ASP A 240 8.70 -24.47 9.82
CA ASP A 240 7.37 -24.79 10.36
C ASP A 240 7.06 -24.12 11.71
N ALA A 241 7.97 -23.32 12.29
CA ALA A 241 7.75 -22.58 13.53
C ALA A 241 6.69 -21.48 13.33
N PRO A 242 5.47 -21.63 13.88
CA PRO A 242 4.47 -20.58 13.82
C PRO A 242 4.88 -19.51 14.82
N LEU A 243 4.96 -18.25 14.39
CA LEU A 243 4.93 -17.12 15.32
C LEU A 243 3.58 -17.19 16.06
N THR A 244 3.58 -17.69 17.30
CA THR A 244 2.35 -18.00 18.07
C THR A 244 1.67 -16.79 18.68
N GLN A 245 2.07 -15.58 18.33
CA GLN A 245 1.21 -14.40 18.43
C GLN A 245 0.97 -13.91 17.01
N GLN A 246 -0.31 -13.70 16.68
CA GLN A 246 -0.76 -13.10 15.43
C GLN A 246 -0.06 -11.74 15.25
N TYR A 247 1.11 -11.76 14.63
CA TYR A 247 1.59 -10.64 13.87
C TYR A 247 0.68 -10.58 12.65
N THR A 248 -0.44 -9.90 12.81
CA THR A 248 -0.97 -9.12 11.72
C THR A 248 0.00 -7.94 11.68
N PRO A 249 0.97 -7.86 10.74
CA PRO A 249 1.48 -6.54 10.40
C PRO A 249 0.22 -5.70 10.26
N ALA A 250 0.17 -4.50 10.87
CA ALA A 250 -0.84 -3.57 10.42
C ALA A 250 -0.83 -3.68 8.90
N LYS A 251 -1.98 -3.99 8.28
CA LYS A 251 -2.13 -3.77 6.85
C LYS A 251 -1.80 -2.29 6.70
N VAL A 252 -0.52 -2.02 6.48
CA VAL A 252 -0.07 -0.83 5.83
C VAL A 252 -0.72 -1.06 4.49
N ASP A 253 -1.80 -0.34 4.25
CA ASP A 253 -2.19 0.04 2.91
C ASP A 253 -0.92 0.70 2.35
N ILE A 254 -0.04 -0.14 1.79
CA ILE A 254 1.08 0.32 1.02
C ILE A 254 0.39 0.85 -0.22
N VAL A 255 0.05 2.14 -0.16
CA VAL A 255 -0.34 2.94 -1.31
C VAL A 255 0.93 3.18 -2.14
N THR A 256 1.61 2.08 -2.52
CA THR A 256 2.66 2.06 -3.53
C THR A 256 1.96 2.21 -4.85
N SER A 257 1.96 3.44 -5.34
CA SER A 257 1.36 3.89 -6.59
C SER A 257 -0.17 4.08 -6.56
N LEU A 258 -0.62 5.20 -6.00
CA LEU A 258 -1.79 5.88 -6.56
C LEU A 258 -1.44 6.34 -7.98
N LYS A 259 -1.51 5.44 -8.95
CA LYS A 259 -1.85 5.86 -10.31
C LYS A 259 -3.34 6.16 -10.28
N PHE A 260 -3.69 7.39 -9.89
CA PHE A 260 -4.98 7.94 -10.21
C PHE A 260 -5.08 7.99 -11.73
N SER A 261 -5.66 6.95 -12.32
CA SER A 261 -6.24 7.07 -13.65
C SER A 261 -7.48 7.93 -13.47
N SER A 262 -7.38 9.22 -13.81
CA SER A 262 -8.51 10.15 -13.79
C SER A 262 -9.70 9.63 -14.62
N GLY A 263 -9.50 8.71 -15.56
CA GLY A 263 -10.57 8.11 -16.36
C GLY A 263 -11.26 6.87 -15.75
N VAL A 264 -10.60 6.11 -14.87
CA VAL A 264 -11.19 4.84 -14.36
C VAL A 264 -12.31 5.10 -13.35
N SER A 265 -12.14 6.09 -12.47
CA SER A 265 -13.19 6.46 -11.52
C SER A 265 -14.43 7.01 -12.24
N ASP A 266 -14.24 7.81 -13.29
CA ASP A 266 -15.33 8.35 -14.09
C ASP A 266 -16.08 7.23 -14.83
N ASN A 267 -15.36 6.28 -15.43
CA ASN A 267 -15.97 5.12 -16.10
C ASN A 267 -16.76 4.23 -15.14
N LEU A 268 -16.24 3.94 -13.94
CA LEU A 268 -16.93 3.12 -12.95
C LEU A 268 -18.18 3.80 -12.38
N VAL A 269 -18.12 5.11 -12.17
CA VAL A 269 -19.28 5.91 -11.75
C VAL A 269 -20.32 5.99 -12.86
N GLN A 270 -19.92 6.25 -14.11
CA GLN A 270 -20.81 6.26 -15.28
C GLN A 270 -21.43 4.88 -15.53
N ALA A 271 -20.66 3.82 -15.33
CA ALA A 271 -21.16 2.46 -15.39
C ALA A 271 -22.14 2.16 -14.25
N GLY A 272 -22.28 3.01 -13.23
CA GLY A 272 -23.19 2.79 -12.09
C GLY A 272 -22.67 1.76 -11.09
N VAL A 273 -21.35 1.64 -10.93
CA VAL A 273 -20.74 0.82 -9.88
C VAL A 273 -20.73 1.60 -8.57
N THR A 274 -21.46 1.13 -7.57
CA THR A 274 -21.66 1.81 -6.28
C THR A 274 -20.96 1.13 -5.10
N GLY A 275 -20.54 -0.13 -5.27
CA GLY A 275 -19.92 -0.96 -4.24
C GLY A 275 -18.65 -0.33 -3.64
N LYS A 276 -18.36 -0.64 -2.38
CA LYS A 276 -17.10 -0.21 -1.75
C LYS A 276 -15.89 -0.80 -2.46
N ASN A 277 -15.98 -2.04 -2.92
CA ASN A 277 -14.94 -2.73 -3.66
C ASN A 277 -15.46 -3.15 -5.03
N VAL A 278 -14.62 -3.09 -6.06
CA VAL A 278 -14.90 -3.57 -7.41
C VAL A 278 -13.66 -4.25 -7.97
N LEU A 279 -13.80 -5.43 -8.54
CA LEU A 279 -12.75 -6.00 -9.36
C LEU A 279 -12.83 -5.34 -10.75
N TYR A 280 -11.77 -4.67 -11.19
CA TYR A 280 -11.74 -3.93 -12.44
C TYR A 280 -10.74 -4.56 -13.40
N PHE A 281 -11.20 -4.91 -14.60
CA PHE A 281 -10.33 -5.35 -15.69
C PHE A 281 -10.38 -4.33 -16.84
N ASN A 282 -9.21 -3.91 -17.31
CA ASN A 282 -9.06 -3.08 -18.48
C ASN A 282 -8.52 -3.91 -19.64
N THR A 283 -9.41 -4.19 -20.60
CA THR A 283 -9.11 -5.01 -21.78
C THR A 283 -7.99 -4.41 -22.64
N SER A 284 -7.96 -3.08 -22.79
CA SER A 284 -6.96 -2.38 -23.61
C SER A 284 -5.52 -2.46 -23.06
N THR A 285 -5.37 -2.61 -21.74
CA THR A 285 -4.05 -2.66 -21.09
C THR A 285 -3.73 -4.04 -20.50
N ASN A 286 -4.66 -5.00 -20.59
CA ASN A 286 -4.59 -6.32 -19.97
C ASN A 286 -4.22 -6.26 -18.47
N LYS A 287 -4.85 -5.31 -17.76
CA LYS A 287 -4.61 -5.07 -16.34
C LYS A 287 -5.87 -5.33 -15.52
N LEU A 288 -5.75 -6.20 -14.52
CA LEU A 288 -6.79 -6.52 -13.54
C LEU A 288 -6.41 -5.90 -12.19
N ALA A 289 -7.36 -5.34 -11.44
CA ALA A 289 -7.10 -4.85 -10.09
C ALA A 289 -8.35 -4.90 -9.22
N LEU A 290 -8.18 -5.29 -7.95
CA LEU A 290 -9.19 -5.01 -6.93
C LEU A 290 -9.10 -3.53 -6.56
N MET A 291 -10.19 -2.80 -6.79
CA MET A 291 -10.27 -1.38 -6.52
C MET A 291 -11.19 -1.09 -5.33
N THR A 292 -10.73 -0.21 -4.45
CA THR A 292 -11.47 0.25 -3.27
C THR A 292 -11.93 1.69 -3.50
N LYS A 293 -13.17 1.97 -3.13
CA LYS A 293 -13.76 3.30 -3.19
C LYS A 293 -13.32 4.12 -1.98
N VAL A 294 -12.48 5.12 -2.22
CA VAL A 294 -11.97 6.07 -1.22
C VAL A 294 -12.34 7.48 -1.66
N ASN A 295 -13.04 8.24 -0.81
CA ASN A 295 -13.48 9.62 -1.10
C ASN A 295 -14.18 9.76 -2.48
N SER A 296 -15.10 8.84 -2.78
CA SER A 296 -15.86 8.77 -4.04
C SER A 296 -15.05 8.45 -5.30
N ARG A 297 -13.80 8.00 -5.18
CA ARG A 297 -12.96 7.54 -6.30
C ARG A 297 -12.53 6.10 -6.07
N TYR A 298 -12.42 5.33 -7.14
CA TYR A 298 -11.90 3.96 -7.08
C TYR A 298 -10.39 3.95 -7.26
N VAL A 299 -9.72 3.19 -6.41
CA VAL A 299 -8.27 3.11 -6.31
C VAL A 299 -7.84 1.65 -6.25
N ALA A 300 -6.88 1.26 -7.09
CA ALA A 300 -6.23 -0.05 -7.00
C ALA A 300 -5.16 -0.04 -5.88
N GLU A 301 -5.54 -0.43 -4.66
CA GLU A 301 -4.67 -0.39 -3.47
C GLU A 301 -3.49 -1.35 -3.57
N ASN A 302 -3.69 -2.52 -4.19
CA ASN A 302 -2.67 -3.58 -4.33
C ASN A 302 -2.05 -3.64 -5.74
N GLY A 303 -2.16 -2.53 -6.50
CA GLY A 303 -1.63 -2.43 -7.85
C GLY A 303 -2.45 -3.18 -8.90
N TYR A 304 -1.82 -3.47 -10.04
CA TYR A 304 -2.45 -4.13 -11.18
C TYR A 304 -1.79 -5.48 -11.45
N ILE A 305 -2.62 -6.52 -11.52
CA ILE A 305 -2.29 -7.87 -11.97
C ILE A 305 -2.21 -7.88 -13.50
N ASN A 306 -1.20 -8.55 -14.03
CA ASN A 306 -1.10 -8.83 -15.45
C ASN A 306 -2.03 -9.99 -15.83
N VAL A 307 -2.91 -9.73 -16.79
CA VAL A 307 -3.68 -10.79 -17.44
C VAL A 307 -2.88 -11.34 -18.61
N THR A 308 -2.63 -12.65 -18.60
CA THR A 308 -1.85 -13.34 -19.64
C THR A 308 -2.72 -13.83 -20.80
N GLY A 309 -4.02 -13.99 -20.56
CA GLY A 309 -5.01 -14.38 -21.57
C GLY A 309 -6.41 -13.91 -21.18
N SER A 310 -7.20 -13.47 -22.16
CA SER A 310 -8.55 -12.94 -21.93
C SER A 310 -9.46 -13.30 -23.10
N GLN A 311 -10.61 -13.89 -22.78
CA GLN A 311 -11.73 -14.13 -23.72
C GLN A 311 -13.04 -13.58 -23.15
N ILE A 312 -12.97 -12.63 -22.23
CA ILE A 312 -14.13 -12.00 -21.58
C ILE A 312 -14.62 -10.76 -22.35
N SER A 313 -15.94 -10.59 -22.37
CA SER A 313 -16.60 -9.42 -22.95
C SER A 313 -16.68 -8.26 -21.94
N SER A 314 -16.70 -7.02 -22.43
CA SER A 314 -16.95 -5.85 -21.58
C SER A 314 -18.34 -5.91 -20.96
N GLY A 315 -18.45 -5.55 -19.68
CA GLY A 315 -19.70 -5.67 -18.93
C GLY A 315 -19.53 -5.73 -17.42
N LYS A 316 -20.65 -5.96 -16.74
CA LYS A 316 -20.70 -6.19 -15.29
C LYS A 316 -21.01 -7.64 -15.01
N TYR A 317 -20.28 -8.18 -14.05
CA TYR A 317 -20.40 -9.53 -13.52
C TYR A 317 -20.38 -9.46 -11.99
N THR A 318 -20.77 -10.54 -11.35
CA THR A 318 -20.73 -10.74 -9.91
C THR A 318 -19.75 -11.86 -9.59
N ILE A 319 -18.86 -11.64 -8.62
CA ILE A 319 -18.01 -12.71 -8.10
C ILE A 319 -18.86 -13.63 -7.22
N ASN A 320 -19.11 -14.85 -7.67
CA ASN A 320 -20.02 -15.78 -7.00
C ASN A 320 -19.29 -16.71 -6.03
N LYS A 321 -18.09 -17.18 -6.41
CA LYS A 321 -17.35 -18.17 -5.62
C LYS A 321 -15.85 -18.04 -5.77
N LEU A 322 -15.15 -18.21 -4.64
CA LEU A 322 -13.70 -18.44 -4.59
C LEU A 322 -13.48 -19.93 -4.40
N ILE A 323 -12.87 -20.58 -5.38
CA ILE A 323 -12.75 -22.04 -5.46
C ILE A 323 -11.33 -22.39 -5.07
N THR A 324 -11.17 -23.06 -3.92
CA THR A 324 -9.86 -23.41 -3.35
C THR A 324 -9.54 -24.90 -3.49
N ASN A 325 -10.57 -25.73 -3.66
CA ASN A 325 -10.52 -27.12 -4.06
C ASN A 325 -11.89 -27.49 -4.68
N GLY A 326 -11.92 -27.75 -5.98
CA GLY A 326 -13.14 -28.01 -6.75
C GLY A 326 -13.25 -29.45 -7.29
N ASP A 327 -12.54 -30.41 -6.70
CA ASP A 327 -12.37 -31.77 -7.26
C ASP A 327 -13.67 -32.56 -7.44
N ASN A 328 -14.78 -32.18 -6.78
CA ASN A 328 -16.11 -32.73 -6.99
C ASN A 328 -17.19 -31.62 -7.03
N ASP A 329 -16.79 -30.40 -7.39
CA ASP A 329 -17.72 -29.29 -7.48
C ASP A 329 -18.37 -29.23 -8.87
N ALA A 330 -19.58 -28.67 -8.91
CA ALA A 330 -20.37 -28.58 -10.11
C ALA A 330 -21.00 -27.19 -10.25
N LEU A 331 -21.25 -26.79 -11.50
CA LEU A 331 -22.00 -25.59 -11.84
C LEU A 331 -23.23 -26.01 -12.64
N ILE A 332 -24.42 -25.57 -12.23
CA ILE A 332 -25.64 -25.82 -13.00
C ILE A 332 -25.63 -24.89 -14.21
N THR A 333 -25.67 -25.46 -15.42
CA THR A 333 -25.51 -24.75 -16.69
C THR A 333 -26.74 -24.85 -17.59
N ASP A 334 -27.75 -25.62 -17.22
CA ASP A 334 -29.05 -25.61 -17.91
C ASP A 334 -29.76 -24.26 -17.73
N SER A 335 -29.88 -23.49 -18.81
CA SER A 335 -30.55 -22.19 -18.82
C SER A 335 -32.05 -22.25 -18.56
N ASN A 336 -32.68 -23.42 -18.70
CA ASN A 336 -34.10 -23.61 -18.39
C ASN A 336 -34.33 -23.97 -16.91
N ASN A 337 -33.26 -24.29 -16.16
CA ASN A 337 -33.34 -24.59 -14.74
C ASN A 337 -33.30 -23.29 -13.93
N SER A 338 -34.19 -23.16 -12.93
CA SER A 338 -34.25 -21.99 -12.05
C SER A 338 -32.97 -21.74 -11.23
N ASN A 339 -32.14 -22.78 -11.07
CA ASN A 339 -30.83 -22.76 -10.41
C ASN A 339 -29.67 -22.51 -11.41
N PHE A 340 -29.91 -22.04 -12.64
CA PHE A 340 -28.84 -21.70 -13.58
C PHE A 340 -27.74 -20.83 -12.93
N GLY A 341 -26.48 -21.19 -13.17
CA GLY A 341 -25.31 -20.52 -12.62
C GLY A 341 -25.05 -20.79 -11.13
N ARG A 342 -25.84 -21.66 -10.49
CA ARG A 342 -25.62 -22.06 -9.09
C ARG A 342 -24.40 -22.97 -8.97
N TYR A 343 -23.50 -22.57 -8.09
CA TYR A 343 -22.33 -23.35 -7.71
C TYR A 343 -22.67 -24.36 -6.61
N VAL A 344 -22.38 -25.64 -6.83
CA VAL A 344 -22.67 -26.74 -5.91
C VAL A 344 -21.34 -27.35 -5.44
N VAL A 345 -21.07 -27.25 -4.14
CA VAL A 345 -19.86 -27.80 -3.51
C VAL A 345 -20.07 -29.29 -3.24
N ASN A 346 -19.09 -30.14 -3.54
CA ASN A 346 -19.15 -31.59 -3.39
C ASN A 346 -20.45 -32.17 -3.98
N ALA A 347 -20.72 -31.83 -5.23
CA ALA A 347 -21.92 -32.25 -5.92
C ALA A 347 -21.97 -33.78 -6.04
N SER A 348 -23.18 -34.30 -5.86
CA SER A 348 -23.53 -35.71 -6.04
C SER A 348 -24.79 -35.76 -6.90
N ASP A 349 -25.08 -36.91 -7.49
CA ASP A 349 -26.26 -37.08 -8.34
C ASP A 349 -27.55 -36.78 -7.56
N ASP A 350 -27.70 -37.36 -6.35
CA ASP A 350 -28.83 -37.09 -5.45
C ASP A 350 -28.97 -35.61 -5.10
N GLY A 351 -27.85 -34.93 -4.76
CA GLY A 351 -27.87 -33.51 -4.41
C GLY A 351 -28.14 -32.57 -5.58
N LEU A 352 -27.95 -33.03 -6.81
CA LEU A 352 -28.31 -32.31 -8.03
C LEU A 352 -29.76 -32.59 -8.43
N GLU A 353 -30.27 -33.79 -8.19
CA GLU A 353 -31.68 -34.13 -8.37
C GLU A 353 -32.59 -33.26 -7.48
N ASP A 354 -32.17 -33.01 -6.22
CA ASP A 354 -32.81 -32.05 -5.31
C ASP A 354 -32.85 -30.60 -5.83
N LEU A 355 -32.06 -30.29 -6.87
CA LEU A 355 -32.00 -28.99 -7.55
C LEU A 355 -32.64 -29.03 -8.95
N ASP A 356 -33.50 -30.01 -9.19
CA ASP A 356 -34.18 -30.28 -10.46
C ASP A 356 -33.23 -30.54 -11.63
N VAL A 357 -32.03 -31.06 -11.35
CA VAL A 357 -31.06 -31.47 -12.38
C VAL A 357 -31.15 -32.98 -12.55
N THR A 358 -31.65 -33.43 -13.70
CA THR A 358 -31.73 -34.85 -14.05
C THR A 358 -30.59 -35.24 -14.99
N ASN A 359 -30.03 -36.43 -14.82
CA ASN A 359 -28.88 -36.94 -15.60
C ASN A 359 -27.68 -35.95 -15.62
N PRO A 360 -27.07 -35.67 -14.45
CA PRO A 360 -26.03 -34.64 -14.35
C PRO A 360 -24.69 -35.03 -15.01
N GLU A 361 -24.58 -36.21 -15.62
CA GLU A 361 -23.35 -36.62 -16.29
C GLU A 361 -23.00 -35.69 -17.45
N ASN A 362 -21.82 -35.09 -17.37
CA ASN A 362 -21.27 -34.29 -18.45
C ASN A 362 -19.73 -34.43 -18.47
N THR A 363 -19.18 -34.70 -19.64
CA THR A 363 -17.75 -34.92 -19.88
C THR A 363 -17.09 -33.79 -20.68
N THR A 364 -17.84 -32.74 -21.04
CA THR A 364 -17.28 -31.59 -21.77
C THR A 364 -16.29 -30.82 -20.91
N SER A 365 -15.25 -30.30 -21.55
CA SER A 365 -14.31 -29.35 -20.95
C SER A 365 -14.75 -27.89 -21.14
N ASP A 366 -15.77 -27.61 -21.96
CA ASP A 366 -16.28 -26.24 -22.16
C ASP A 366 -17.60 -26.01 -21.41
N TYR A 367 -17.53 -25.23 -20.33
CA TYR A 367 -18.70 -24.88 -19.50
C TYR A 367 -19.81 -24.13 -20.23
N ASN A 368 -19.55 -23.50 -21.38
CA ASN A 368 -20.61 -22.84 -22.15
C ASN A 368 -21.38 -23.81 -23.05
N SER A 369 -20.84 -25.02 -23.27
CA SER A 369 -21.50 -26.12 -23.96
C SER A 369 -22.06 -27.17 -22.99
N ALA A 370 -21.71 -27.07 -21.71
CA ALA A 370 -22.11 -28.01 -20.69
C ALA A 370 -23.60 -27.89 -20.43
N THR A 371 -24.32 -29.00 -20.47
CA THR A 371 -25.72 -29.13 -20.06
C THR A 371 -25.94 -30.55 -19.53
N PRO A 372 -26.70 -30.74 -18.44
CA PRO A 372 -27.30 -29.70 -17.60
C PRO A 372 -26.32 -29.12 -16.56
N VAL A 373 -25.14 -29.73 -16.41
CA VAL A 373 -24.13 -29.38 -15.40
C VAL A 373 -22.73 -29.34 -16.01
N PHE A 374 -21.89 -28.45 -15.50
CA PHE A 374 -20.45 -28.44 -15.72
C PHE A 374 -19.71 -28.95 -14.48
N TRP A 375 -18.94 -30.01 -14.64
CA TRP A 375 -18.12 -30.59 -13.57
C TRP A 375 -16.70 -30.03 -13.56
N LEU A 376 -16.27 -29.50 -12.42
CA LEU A 376 -14.93 -28.94 -12.27
C LEU A 376 -13.83 -30.02 -12.26
N LYS A 377 -14.16 -31.24 -11.84
CA LYS A 377 -13.25 -32.40 -11.83
C LYS A 377 -12.65 -32.73 -13.20
N ASN A 378 -13.34 -32.36 -14.27
CA ASN A 378 -12.87 -32.56 -15.65
C ASN A 378 -11.91 -31.45 -16.13
N ASN A 379 -11.68 -30.41 -15.31
CA ASN A 379 -10.98 -29.19 -15.67
C ASN A 379 -10.06 -28.75 -14.53
N SER A 380 -8.89 -29.38 -14.42
CA SER A 380 -7.93 -29.14 -13.32
C SER A 380 -7.47 -27.69 -13.19
N ASP A 381 -7.47 -26.92 -14.29
CA ASP A 381 -7.15 -25.49 -14.29
C ASP A 381 -8.18 -24.65 -13.50
N LEU A 382 -9.40 -25.18 -13.30
CA LEU A 382 -10.51 -24.49 -12.62
C LEU A 382 -10.74 -24.95 -11.17
N THR A 383 -10.11 -26.05 -10.71
CA THR A 383 -10.26 -26.54 -9.33
C THR A 383 -9.67 -25.59 -8.28
N LYS A 384 -8.84 -24.64 -8.74
CA LYS A 384 -8.47 -23.44 -7.99
C LYS A 384 -8.67 -22.21 -8.87
N SER A 385 -9.79 -21.51 -8.70
CA SER A 385 -10.20 -20.39 -9.56
C SER A 385 -11.18 -19.45 -8.87
N ILE A 386 -11.56 -18.37 -9.55
CA ILE A 386 -12.62 -17.45 -9.12
C ILE A 386 -13.75 -17.54 -10.13
N TYR A 387 -14.92 -18.01 -9.71
CA TYR A 387 -16.12 -18.07 -10.52
C TYR A 387 -16.89 -16.75 -10.44
N PHE A 388 -17.26 -16.22 -11.60
CA PHE A 388 -18.11 -15.05 -11.76
C PHE A 388 -19.19 -15.31 -12.80
N SER A 389 -20.30 -14.59 -12.69
CA SER A 389 -21.35 -14.64 -13.70
C SER A 389 -22.13 -13.34 -13.80
N ASN A 390 -22.95 -13.23 -14.83
CA ASN A 390 -24.11 -12.35 -14.85
C ASN A 390 -25.36 -13.22 -15.12
N ASP A 391 -26.49 -12.59 -15.43
CA ASP A 391 -27.77 -13.28 -15.64
C ASP A 391 -27.77 -14.28 -16.82
N SER A 392 -26.77 -14.23 -17.71
CA SER A 392 -26.72 -15.06 -18.93
C SER A 392 -25.38 -15.71 -19.23
N THR A 393 -24.31 -15.36 -18.50
CA THR A 393 -22.94 -15.72 -18.85
C THR A 393 -22.17 -16.14 -17.61
N LEU A 394 -21.49 -17.28 -17.71
CA LEU A 394 -20.64 -17.88 -16.67
C LEU A 394 -19.18 -17.65 -17.04
N GLY A 395 -18.29 -17.48 -16.07
CA GLY A 395 -16.88 -17.25 -16.35
C GLY A 395 -15.96 -17.49 -15.17
N PHE A 396 -14.68 -17.63 -15.48
CA PHE A 396 -13.65 -17.96 -14.50
C PHE A 396 -12.40 -17.10 -14.63
N ILE A 397 -11.81 -16.72 -13.49
CA ILE A 397 -10.45 -16.23 -13.40
C ILE A 397 -9.59 -17.37 -12.85
N TYR A 398 -8.59 -17.80 -13.60
CA TYR A 398 -7.88 -19.04 -13.32
C TYR A 398 -6.40 -18.95 -13.70
N THR A 399 -5.69 -20.03 -13.43
CA THR A 399 -4.31 -20.25 -13.84
C THR A 399 -4.21 -21.60 -14.54
N GLY A 400 -3.31 -21.76 -15.50
CA GLY A 400 -3.27 -22.99 -16.30
C GLY A 400 -2.82 -22.72 -17.73
N GLY A 401 -2.99 -23.69 -18.63
CA GLY A 401 -2.64 -23.56 -20.05
C GLY A 401 -3.86 -23.63 -20.98
N SER A 402 -5.00 -24.08 -20.47
CA SER A 402 -6.23 -24.20 -21.23
C SER A 402 -6.83 -22.82 -21.53
N SER A 403 -7.59 -22.68 -22.61
CA SER A 403 -8.33 -21.46 -22.95
C SER A 403 -9.83 -21.72 -22.78
N TYR A 404 -10.49 -20.93 -21.95
CA TYR A 404 -11.93 -21.02 -21.74
C TYR A 404 -12.66 -19.76 -22.24
N ASN A 405 -13.85 -19.91 -22.81
CA ASN A 405 -14.66 -18.77 -23.27
C ASN A 405 -15.19 -17.94 -22.09
N ASN A 406 -15.19 -16.61 -22.17
CA ASN A 406 -15.58 -15.73 -21.05
C ASN A 406 -14.70 -15.93 -19.80
N SER A 407 -13.38 -15.95 -19.99
CA SER A 407 -12.43 -16.21 -18.92
C SER A 407 -11.24 -15.24 -18.90
N LEU A 408 -10.54 -15.23 -17.76
CA LEU A 408 -9.29 -14.51 -17.54
C LEU A 408 -8.21 -15.45 -17.00
N GLN A 409 -7.05 -15.43 -17.62
CA GLN A 409 -5.88 -16.18 -17.19
C GLN A 409 -4.88 -15.23 -16.52
N ILE A 410 -4.45 -15.58 -15.30
CA ILE A 410 -3.44 -14.86 -14.53
C ILE A 410 -2.41 -15.83 -13.95
N SER A 411 -1.32 -15.30 -13.39
CA SER A 411 -0.33 -16.14 -12.73
C SER A 411 -0.89 -16.79 -11.47
N SER A 412 -0.37 -17.96 -11.08
CA SER A 412 -0.82 -18.69 -9.89
C SER A 412 -0.57 -17.93 -8.58
N ALA A 413 0.50 -17.14 -8.53
CA ALA A 413 0.83 -16.26 -7.41
C ALA A 413 -0.16 -15.09 -7.32
N ASP A 414 -0.50 -14.47 -8.44
CA ASP A 414 -1.49 -13.39 -8.50
C ASP A 414 -2.89 -13.90 -8.16
N LEU A 415 -3.27 -15.10 -8.64
CA LEU A 415 -4.55 -15.72 -8.32
C LEU A 415 -4.68 -15.99 -6.82
N SER A 416 -3.65 -16.56 -6.20
CA SER A 416 -3.65 -16.84 -4.76
C SER A 416 -3.73 -15.55 -3.94
N SER A 417 -3.01 -14.51 -4.36
CA SER A 417 -3.05 -13.19 -3.72
C SER A 417 -4.43 -12.55 -3.87
N LEU A 418 -4.98 -12.54 -5.08
CA LEU A 418 -6.31 -12.01 -5.37
C LEU A 418 -7.38 -12.73 -4.54
N MET A 419 -7.38 -14.06 -4.51
CA MET A 419 -8.34 -14.85 -3.72
C MET A 419 -8.25 -14.58 -2.20
N SER A 420 -7.09 -14.16 -1.68
CA SER A 420 -6.94 -13.82 -0.25
C SER A 420 -7.56 -12.46 0.12
N GLU A 421 -7.86 -11.63 -0.88
CA GLU A 421 -8.35 -10.25 -0.71
C GLU A 421 -9.76 -10.05 -1.26
N LEU A 422 -10.13 -10.86 -2.26
CA LEU A 422 -11.43 -10.82 -2.90
C LEU A 422 -12.51 -11.33 -1.95
N SER A 423 -13.71 -10.75 -2.03
CA SER A 423 -14.91 -11.26 -1.36
C SER A 423 -15.95 -11.65 -2.41
N THR A 424 -16.79 -12.62 -2.09
CA THR A 424 -17.95 -12.94 -2.94
C THR A 424 -18.99 -11.82 -2.88
N GLY A 425 -19.83 -11.72 -3.90
CA GLY A 425 -20.88 -10.70 -4.04
C GLY A 425 -20.38 -9.33 -4.52
N ILE A 426 -19.07 -9.14 -4.71
CA ILE A 426 -18.56 -7.88 -5.27
C ILE A 426 -18.77 -7.85 -6.79
N THR A 427 -18.91 -6.64 -7.33
CA THR A 427 -18.96 -6.42 -8.77
C THR A 427 -17.58 -6.66 -9.39
N PHE A 428 -17.58 -7.40 -10.49
CA PHE A 428 -16.47 -7.49 -11.43
C PHE A 428 -16.86 -6.72 -12.70
N TYR A 429 -16.11 -5.66 -13.00
CA TYR A 429 -16.35 -4.79 -14.15
C TYR A 429 -15.23 -4.95 -15.17
N VAL A 430 -15.62 -5.26 -16.40
CA VAL A 430 -14.74 -5.37 -17.56
C VAL A 430 -14.96 -4.16 -18.46
N ASN A 431 -13.89 -3.39 -18.63
CA ASN A 431 -13.86 -2.19 -19.45
C ASN A 431 -13.15 -2.44 -20.76
#